data_AF-A0A2M6WQ02-F1
#
_entry.id   AF-A0A2M6WQ02-F1
#
_cell.length_a   1.000
_cell.length_b   1.000
_cell.length_c   1.000
_cell.angle_alpha   90.00
_cell.angle_beta   90.00
_cell.angle_gamma   90.00
#
_symmetry.space_group_name_H-M   'P 1'
#
loop_
_entity.id
_entity.type
_entity.pdbx_description
1 polymer ?
#
loop_
_entity_poly.entity_id
_entity_poly.type
_entity_poly.pdbx_seq_one_letter_code
_entity_poly.pdbx_strand_id
1 'polypeptide(L)'
;MTRRQYIIIAGTTVIIVCLAIWLGIKLLSNKPAVTNTNTGQKISAPKTSYTDRLLILQELFAQQLGITKDQVMVNIAREDYSHIKGIVTIKDKYEGIFLATRIDGNWKIVWEGKGKYPCSTIQSYNFPGEMVSDCLK
;
A
#
# COMPACT_ATOMS: atom_id res chain seq x y z
N MET A 1 20.13 -28.96 -43.07
CA MET A 1 19.77 -27.71 -42.35
C MET A 1 20.43 -26.55 -43.08
N THR A 2 19.66 -25.61 -43.64
CA THR A 2 20.23 -24.56 -44.50
C THR A 2 20.71 -23.37 -43.65
N ARG A 3 21.74 -22.66 -44.09
CA ARG A 3 22.36 -21.52 -43.39
C ARG A 3 21.35 -20.45 -42.93
N ARG A 4 20.22 -20.34 -43.63
CA ARG A 4 19.09 -19.45 -43.27
C ARG A 4 18.28 -19.94 -42.07
N GLN A 5 18.08 -21.24 -41.91
CA GLN A 5 17.39 -21.82 -40.76
C GLN A 5 18.22 -21.68 -39.47
N TYR A 6 19.54 -21.77 -39.56
CA TYR A 6 20.44 -21.56 -38.41
C TYR A 6 20.38 -20.13 -37.88
N ILE A 7 20.33 -19.12 -38.76
CA ILE A 7 20.28 -17.70 -38.36
C ILE A 7 18.96 -17.38 -37.64
N ILE A 8 17.84 -17.95 -38.09
CA ILE A 8 16.52 -17.74 -37.47
C ILE A 8 16.48 -18.41 -36.09
N ILE A 9 16.94 -19.64 -35.98
CA ILE A 9 16.97 -20.38 -34.70
C ILE A 9 17.91 -19.70 -33.70
N ALA A 10 19.13 -19.34 -34.12
CA ALA A 10 20.09 -18.64 -33.26
C ALA A 10 19.56 -17.28 -32.78
N GLY A 11 18.87 -16.52 -33.64
CA GLY A 11 18.24 -15.25 -33.27
C GLY A 11 17.16 -15.43 -32.20
N THR A 12 16.28 -16.43 -32.35
CA THR A 12 15.21 -16.70 -31.37
C THR A 12 15.77 -17.14 -30.02
N THR A 13 16.82 -17.96 -29.99
CA THR A 13 17.43 -18.39 -28.73
C THR A 13 18.09 -17.24 -27.97
N VAL A 14 18.74 -16.30 -28.68
CA VAL A 14 19.37 -15.13 -28.04
C VAL A 14 18.32 -14.20 -27.43
N ILE A 15 17.19 -13.97 -28.12
CA ILE A 15 16.12 -13.10 -27.61
C ILE A 15 15.47 -13.69 -26.35
N ILE A 16 15.21 -15.00 -26.33
CA ILE A 16 14.59 -15.67 -25.17
C ILE A 16 15.52 -15.61 -23.95
N VAL A 17 16.83 -15.84 -24.15
CA VAL A 17 17.81 -15.74 -23.06
C VAL A 17 17.92 -14.30 -22.54
N CYS A 18 17.92 -13.29 -23.42
CA CYS A 18 17.91 -11.88 -23.01
C CYS A 18 16.66 -11.51 -22.20
N LEU A 19 15.47 -11.98 -22.59
CA LEU A 19 14.22 -11.72 -21.86
C LEU A 19 14.21 -12.38 -20.48
N ALA A 20 14.73 -13.61 -20.37
CA ALA A 20 14.84 -14.31 -19.09
C ALA A 20 15.81 -13.62 -18.12
N ILE A 21 16.95 -13.15 -18.62
CA ILE A 21 17.94 -12.39 -17.82
C ILE A 21 17.35 -11.04 -17.37
N TRP A 22 16.61 -10.36 -18.24
CA TRP A 22 15.99 -9.07 -17.91
C TRP A 22 14.88 -9.19 -16.85
N LEU A 23 14.07 -10.26 -16.92
CA LEU A 23 13.06 -10.57 -15.90
C LEU A 23 13.70 -10.95 -14.55
N GLY A 24 14.81 -11.70 -14.57
CA GLY A 24 15.54 -12.08 -13.35
C GLY A 24 16.18 -10.90 -12.62
N ILE A 25 16.75 -9.93 -13.34
CA ILE A 25 17.38 -8.74 -12.74
C ILE A 25 16.33 -7.85 -12.04
N LYS A 26 15.11 -7.75 -12.59
CA LYS A 26 14.01 -6.96 -12.00
C LYS A 26 13.52 -7.53 -10.66
N LEU A 27 13.77 -8.82 -10.39
CA LEU A 27 13.39 -9.51 -9.15
C LEU A 27 14.46 -9.50 -8.05
N LEU A 28 15.71 -9.11 -8.34
CA LEU A 28 16.81 -9.11 -7.34
C LEU A 28 17.34 -7.71 -6.94
N SER A 29 16.80 -6.62 -7.50
CA SER A 29 17.40 -5.29 -7.35
C SER A 29 16.68 -4.33 -6.40
N ASN A 30 16.14 -4.82 -5.28
CA ASN A 30 15.74 -3.96 -4.15
C ASN A 30 16.37 -4.46 -2.84
N LYS A 31 17.64 -4.13 -2.64
CA LYS A 31 18.25 -4.10 -1.29
C LYS A 31 18.67 -2.65 -1.02
N PRO A 32 17.99 -1.91 -0.13
CA PRO A 32 18.55 -0.67 0.38
C PRO A 32 19.74 -1.02 1.30
N ALA A 33 20.91 -0.51 0.95
CA ALA A 33 22.07 -0.47 1.82
C ALA A 33 21.79 0.55 2.95
N VAL A 34 21.82 0.11 4.20
CA VAL A 34 21.71 0.97 5.38
C VAL A 34 23.09 1.11 6.01
N THR A 35 23.62 2.33 5.98
CA THR A 35 24.84 2.73 6.69
C THR A 35 24.47 3.33 8.04
N ASN A 36 25.16 2.82 9.07
CA ASN A 36 25.14 3.08 10.51
C ASN A 36 24.67 4.45 11.04
N THR A 37 23.96 4.44 12.18
CA THR A 37 24.26 5.30 13.35
C THR A 37 23.71 4.64 14.64
N ASN A 38 24.55 4.55 15.68
CA ASN A 38 24.25 4.03 17.02
C ASN A 38 23.25 4.92 17.78
N THR A 39 22.36 4.31 18.58
CA THR A 39 22.09 4.54 20.03
C THR A 39 20.78 3.82 20.41
N GLY A 40 20.77 3.10 21.54
CA GLY A 40 19.78 2.07 21.91
C GLY A 40 18.29 2.40 21.67
N GLN A 41 17.66 1.60 20.81
CA GLN A 41 16.20 1.49 20.71
C GLN A 41 15.80 0.01 20.73
N LYS A 42 14.89 -0.33 21.64
CA LYS A 42 14.10 -1.56 21.68
C LYS A 42 13.60 -1.87 20.25
N ILE A 43 13.98 -3.04 19.73
CA ILE A 43 13.75 -3.46 18.33
C ILE A 43 12.26 -3.28 17.98
N SER A 44 11.95 -2.23 17.22
CA SER A 44 10.67 -2.05 16.55
C SER A 44 10.95 -2.03 15.06
N ALA A 45 10.21 -2.85 14.31
CA ALA A 45 10.23 -2.85 12.85
C ALA A 45 10.09 -1.42 12.31
N PRO A 46 10.70 -1.06 11.17
CA PRO A 46 10.69 0.31 10.67
C PRO A 46 9.23 0.77 10.49
N LYS A 47 8.80 1.68 11.35
CA LYS A 47 7.57 2.45 11.15
C LYS A 47 7.82 3.29 9.90
N THR A 48 7.25 2.88 8.76
CA THR A 48 7.24 3.66 7.51
C THR A 48 6.93 5.12 7.82
N SER A 49 7.53 6.11 7.16
CA SER A 49 7.34 7.51 7.52
C SER A 49 5.86 7.91 7.51
N TYR A 50 5.47 8.94 8.27
CA TYR A 50 4.10 9.47 8.25
C TYR A 50 3.68 9.87 6.82
N THR A 51 4.59 10.54 6.09
CA THR A 51 4.37 10.92 4.70
C THR A 51 4.17 9.70 3.80
N ASP A 52 4.95 8.63 3.98
CA ASP A 52 4.79 7.40 3.19
C ASP A 52 3.42 6.76 3.44
N ARG A 53 2.96 6.74 4.70
CA ARG A 53 1.64 6.22 5.05
C ARG A 53 0.52 7.04 4.39
N LEU A 54 0.62 8.38 4.42
CA LEU A 54 -0.32 9.24 3.71
C LEU A 54 -0.35 8.95 2.21
N LEU A 55 0.82 8.83 1.57
CA LEU A 55 0.92 8.52 0.14
C LEU A 55 0.31 7.16 -0.20
N ILE A 56 0.53 6.13 0.63
CA ILE A 56 -0.07 4.81 0.46
C ILE A 56 -1.60 4.90 0.57
N LEU A 57 -2.13 5.59 1.57
CA LEU A 57 -3.58 5.74 1.76
C LEU A 57 -4.22 6.52 0.60
N GLN A 58 -3.59 7.61 0.14
CA GLN A 58 -4.06 8.37 -1.02
C GLN A 58 -4.11 7.50 -2.29
N GLU A 59 -3.09 6.68 -2.50
CA GLU A 59 -3.02 5.74 -3.62
C GLU A 59 -4.14 4.69 -3.53
N LEU A 60 -4.41 4.12 -2.35
CA LEU A 60 -5.50 3.16 -2.15
C LEU A 60 -6.87 3.75 -2.50
N PHE A 61 -7.15 4.98 -2.03
CA PHE A 61 -8.40 5.67 -2.38
C PHE A 61 -8.49 6.01 -3.87
N ALA A 62 -7.39 6.50 -4.45
CA ALA A 62 -7.33 6.82 -5.88
C ALA A 62 -7.66 5.59 -6.74
N GLN A 63 -7.05 4.45 -6.42
CA GLN A 63 -7.31 3.16 -7.09
C GLN A 63 -8.74 2.68 -6.87
N GLN A 64 -9.25 2.73 -5.64
CA GLN A 64 -10.61 2.28 -5.31
C GLN A 64 -11.69 3.11 -6.02
N LEU A 65 -11.46 4.42 -6.19
CA LEU A 65 -12.44 5.36 -6.75
C LEU A 65 -12.23 5.67 -8.25
N GLY A 66 -11.14 5.17 -8.85
CA GLY A 66 -10.80 5.46 -10.25
C GLY A 66 -10.49 6.93 -10.50
N ILE A 67 -9.85 7.61 -9.53
CA ILE A 67 -9.47 9.03 -9.61
C ILE A 67 -7.96 9.19 -9.48
N THR A 68 -7.48 10.41 -9.67
CA THR A 68 -6.06 10.73 -9.50
C THR A 68 -5.72 11.06 -8.05
N LYS A 69 -4.50 10.75 -7.63
CA LYS A 69 -4.04 10.91 -6.24
C LYS A 69 -4.11 12.35 -5.73
N ASP A 70 -3.92 13.34 -6.61
CA ASP A 70 -4.03 14.77 -6.31
C ASP A 70 -5.46 15.22 -5.97
N GLN A 71 -6.47 14.40 -6.28
CA GLN A 71 -7.86 14.62 -5.86
C GLN A 71 -8.15 14.06 -4.46
N VAL A 72 -7.20 13.37 -3.83
CA VAL A 72 -7.37 12.70 -2.53
C VAL A 72 -6.53 13.39 -1.47
N MET A 73 -7.18 13.94 -0.45
CA MET A 73 -6.53 14.41 0.76
C MET A 73 -6.84 13.44 1.91
N VAL A 74 -5.81 13.04 2.65
CA VAL A 74 -5.94 12.12 3.79
C VAL A 74 -5.39 12.81 5.03
N ASN A 75 -6.14 12.74 6.12
CA ASN A 75 -5.71 13.18 7.44
C ASN A 75 -5.86 12.01 8.43
N ILE A 76 -4.76 11.59 9.06
CA ILE A 76 -4.77 10.52 10.05
C ILE A 76 -5.07 11.14 11.43
N ALA A 77 -6.22 10.80 11.99
CA ALA A 77 -6.63 11.29 13.30
C ALA A 77 -6.07 10.42 14.44
N ARG A 78 -6.03 9.10 14.25
CA ARG A 78 -5.47 8.15 15.22
C ARG A 78 -4.88 6.95 14.49
N GLU A 79 -3.75 6.46 14.97
CA GLU A 79 -3.10 5.26 14.44
C GLU A 79 -2.42 4.46 15.55
N ASP A 80 -2.32 3.15 15.34
CA ASP A 80 -1.44 2.25 16.08
C ASP A 80 -0.54 1.48 15.10
N TYR A 81 -0.03 0.30 15.49
CA TYR A 81 0.81 -0.53 14.62
C TYR A 81 0.07 -1.12 13.40
N SER A 82 -1.23 -1.40 13.53
CA SER A 82 -2.03 -2.15 12.55
C SER A 82 -3.34 -1.48 12.16
N HIS A 83 -3.72 -0.36 12.76
CA HIS A 83 -4.99 0.33 12.54
C HIS A 83 -4.79 1.83 12.33
N ILE A 84 -5.63 2.39 11.46
CA ILE A 84 -5.71 3.82 11.21
C ILE A 84 -7.18 4.23 11.18
N LYS A 85 -7.48 5.33 11.86
CA LYS A 85 -8.72 6.09 11.70
C LYS A 85 -8.39 7.49 11.25
N GLY A 86 -9.12 7.99 10.27
CA GLY A 86 -8.88 9.33 9.76
C GLY A 86 -10.05 9.89 8.96
N ILE A 87 -9.76 11.01 8.31
CA ILE A 87 -10.64 11.71 7.38
C ILE A 87 -10.03 11.63 5.98
N VAL A 88 -10.88 11.32 5.01
CA VAL A 88 -10.55 11.42 3.59
C VAL A 88 -11.42 12.50 2.97
N THR A 89 -10.79 13.41 2.24
CA THR A 89 -11.46 14.45 1.46
C THR A 89 -11.16 14.20 -0.01
N ILE A 90 -12.20 13.90 -0.76
CA ILE A 90 -12.17 13.78 -2.22
C ILE A 90 -12.60 15.12 -2.80
N LYS A 91 -11.67 15.76 -3.52
CA LYS A 91 -11.84 17.10 -4.09
C LYS A 91 -13.16 17.20 -4.86
N ASP A 92 -13.93 18.23 -4.53
CA ASP A 92 -15.23 18.58 -5.15
C ASP A 92 -16.30 17.46 -5.08
N LYS A 93 -16.13 16.43 -4.24
CA LYS A 93 -17.09 15.31 -4.11
C LYS A 93 -17.58 15.10 -2.68
N TYR A 94 -16.67 14.78 -1.76
CA TYR A 94 -17.04 14.53 -0.38
C TYR A 94 -15.88 14.56 0.61
N GLU A 95 -16.23 14.74 1.87
CA GLU A 95 -15.39 14.44 3.02
C GLU A 95 -16.05 13.33 3.84
N GLY A 96 -15.26 12.38 4.32
CA GLY A 96 -15.74 11.21 5.03
C GLY A 96 -14.73 10.67 6.03
N ILE A 97 -15.22 9.84 6.95
CA ILE A 97 -14.37 9.09 7.87
C ILE A 97 -13.88 7.85 7.13
N PHE A 98 -12.66 7.41 7.44
CA PHE A 98 -12.18 6.10 7.01
C PHE A 98 -11.53 5.33 8.15
N LEU A 99 -11.55 4.01 7.98
CA LEU A 99 -10.85 3.04 8.80
C LEU A 99 -9.99 2.18 7.89
N ALA A 100 -8.73 2.00 8.26
CA ALA A 100 -7.81 1.12 7.56
C ALA A 100 -7.13 0.18 8.55
N THR A 101 -6.85 -1.04 8.09
CA THR A 101 -6.11 -2.04 8.86
C THR A 101 -4.99 -2.64 8.04
N ARG A 102 -3.98 -3.18 8.71
CA ARG A 102 -2.84 -3.83 8.08
C ARG A 102 -3.09 -5.33 7.99
N ILE A 103 -3.20 -5.84 6.77
CA ILE A 103 -3.40 -7.27 6.47
C ILE A 103 -2.23 -7.73 5.61
N ASP A 104 -1.57 -8.82 6.01
CA ASP A 104 -0.40 -9.38 5.31
C ASP A 104 0.69 -8.33 5.01
N GLY A 105 0.90 -7.41 5.96
CA GLY A 105 1.88 -6.34 5.86
C GLY A 105 1.46 -5.13 5.02
N ASN A 106 0.28 -5.16 4.39
CA ASN A 106 -0.24 -4.10 3.52
C ASN A 106 -1.42 -3.37 4.16
N TRP A 107 -1.54 -2.06 3.92
CA TRP A 107 -2.71 -1.29 4.34
C TRP A 107 -3.91 -1.61 3.45
N LYS A 108 -5.08 -1.76 4.07
CA LYS A 108 -6.36 -1.94 3.40
C LYS A 108 -7.40 -1.02 4.03
N ILE A 109 -8.12 -0.28 3.20
CA ILE A 109 -9.31 0.47 3.64
C ILE A 109 -10.42 -0.54 3.92
N VAL A 110 -10.91 -0.61 5.16
CA VAL A 110 -11.98 -1.54 5.54
C VAL A 110 -13.34 -0.88 5.53
N TRP A 111 -13.38 0.43 5.75
CA TRP A 111 -14.59 1.23 5.68
C TRP A 111 -14.24 2.68 5.35
N GLU A 112 -15.09 3.30 4.54
CA GLU A 112 -15.07 4.72 4.25
C GLU A 112 -16.49 5.22 4.03
N GLY A 113 -16.77 6.47 4.41
CA GLY A 113 -18.06 7.08 4.10
C GLY A 113 -18.38 8.35 4.86
N LYS A 114 -19.50 8.96 4.49
CA LYS A 114 -20.08 10.12 5.18
C LYS A 114 -20.83 9.65 6.42
N GLY A 115 -20.27 9.88 7.61
CA GLY A 115 -20.95 9.67 8.88
C GLY A 115 -20.49 8.44 9.65
N LYS A 116 -21.41 7.84 10.42
CA LYS A 116 -21.09 6.71 11.30
C LYS A 116 -21.13 5.38 10.56
N TYR A 117 -20.37 4.41 11.05
CA TYR A 117 -20.25 3.06 10.51
C TYR A 117 -20.81 2.02 11.49
N PRO A 118 -21.39 0.91 11.00
CA PRO A 118 -21.83 -0.19 11.86
C PRO A 118 -20.65 -0.85 12.56
N CYS A 119 -20.78 -1.13 13.85
CA CYS A 119 -19.75 -1.88 14.60
C CYS A 119 -19.55 -3.29 14.02
N SER A 120 -20.60 -3.90 13.47
CA SER A 120 -20.55 -5.22 12.84
C SER A 120 -19.60 -5.29 11.63
N THR A 121 -19.49 -4.21 10.85
CA THR A 121 -18.62 -4.15 9.66
C THR A 121 -17.14 -4.22 10.03
N ILE A 122 -16.78 -3.75 11.22
CA ILE A 122 -15.38 -3.58 11.64
C ILE A 122 -14.93 -4.59 12.71
N GLN A 123 -15.87 -5.35 13.28
CA GLN A 123 -15.62 -6.24 14.43
C GLN A 123 -14.55 -7.29 14.13
N SER A 124 -14.50 -7.81 12.91
CA SER A 124 -13.51 -8.81 12.48
C SER A 124 -12.09 -8.27 12.34
N TYR A 125 -11.91 -6.95 12.36
CA TYR A 125 -10.63 -6.29 12.13
C TYR A 125 -9.95 -5.79 13.40
N ASN A 126 -10.49 -6.12 14.59
CA ASN A 126 -9.86 -5.89 15.89
C ASN A 126 -9.40 -4.45 16.18
N PHE A 127 -10.15 -3.46 15.71
CA PHE A 127 -9.86 -2.06 16.03
C PHE A 127 -9.92 -1.80 17.54
N PRO A 128 -8.98 -1.00 18.08
CA PRO A 128 -9.03 -0.58 19.48
C PRO A 128 -10.32 0.17 19.80
N GLY A 129 -10.88 -0.05 20.99
CA GLY A 129 -12.16 0.52 21.40
C GLY A 129 -12.17 2.06 21.34
N GLU A 130 -11.05 2.72 21.59
CA GLU A 130 -10.88 4.16 21.47
C GLU A 130 -10.91 4.69 20.04
N MET A 131 -10.65 3.84 19.03
CA MET A 131 -10.84 4.20 17.63
C MET A 131 -12.31 4.06 17.22
N VAL A 132 -13.03 3.11 17.81
CA VAL A 132 -14.35 2.70 17.31
C VAL A 132 -15.51 2.88 18.28
N SER A 133 -15.31 3.68 19.32
CA SER A 133 -16.35 4.00 20.32
C SER A 133 -17.55 4.76 19.75
N ASP A 134 -17.43 5.32 18.55
CA ASP A 134 -18.46 6.09 17.85
C ASP A 134 -19.26 5.28 16.81
N CYS A 135 -19.02 3.98 16.69
CA CYS A 135 -19.74 3.10 15.77
C CYS A 135 -21.22 2.90 16.18
N LEU A 136 -22.06 2.56 15.19
CA LEU A 136 -23.47 2.22 15.39
C LEU A 136 -23.59 0.77 15.83
N LYS A 137 -24.21 0.53 16.99
CA LYS A 137 -24.47 -0.80 17.54
C LYS A 137 -25.64 -1.48 16.84
#